data_AF-A0A1V3RWI1-F1
#
_entry.id   AF-A0A1V3RWI1-F1
#
_cell.length_a   1.000
_cell.length_b   1.000
_cell.length_c   1.000
_cell.angle_alpha   90.00
_cell.angle_beta   90.00
_cell.angle_gamma   90.00
#
_symmetry.space_group_name_H-M   'P 1'
#
loop_
_entity.id
_entity.type
_entity.pdbx_description
1 polymer ?
#
loop_
_entity_poly.entity_id
_entity_poly.type
_entity_poly.pdbx_seq_one_letter_code
_entity_poly.pdbx_strand_id
1 'polypeptide(L)' 'MKFESFARTLVATTLTLSCLYAQAASQAPVAAENGMVVTAQHLATYVGVDVLKSGGNAVDAAVAVGYALAVVY' A
#
# COMPACT_ATOMS: atom_id res chain seq x y z
N MET A 1 -26.77 39.45 -11.91
CA MET A 1 -25.31 39.21 -11.94
C MET A 1 -24.71 38.93 -10.56
N LYS A 2 -25.07 39.65 -9.48
CA LYS A 2 -24.50 39.43 -8.12
C LYS A 2 -24.90 38.07 -7.49
N PHE A 3 -26.16 37.63 -7.70
CA PHE A 3 -26.68 36.35 -7.21
C PHE A 3 -26.00 35.12 -7.85
N GLU A 4 -25.80 35.16 -9.18
CA GLU A 4 -25.06 34.12 -9.92
C GLU A 4 -23.62 33.95 -9.41
N SER A 5 -22.96 35.07 -9.07
CA SER A 5 -21.60 35.02 -8.53
C SER A 5 -21.55 34.37 -7.15
N PHE A 6 -22.56 34.60 -6.30
CA PHE A 6 -22.64 34.01 -4.97
C PHE A 6 -22.91 32.50 -5.03
N ALA A 7 -23.83 32.07 -5.90
CA ALA A 7 -24.13 30.65 -6.13
C ALA A 7 -22.89 29.87 -6.60
N ARG A 8 -22.11 30.44 -7.52
CA ARG A 8 -20.87 29.82 -8.02
C ARG A 8 -19.81 29.66 -6.94
N THR A 9 -19.63 30.66 -6.08
CA THR A 9 -18.68 30.56 -4.96
C THR A 9 -19.12 29.48 -3.97
N LEU A 10 -20.41 29.40 -3.64
CA LEU A 10 -20.92 28.39 -2.71
C LEU A 10 -20.73 26.96 -3.23
N VAL A 11 -20.99 26.73 -4.52
CA VAL A 11 -20.73 25.42 -5.18
C VAL A 11 -19.24 25.09 -5.23
N ALA A 12 -18.38 26.08 -5.49
CA ALA A 12 -16.93 25.85 -5.49
C ALA A 12 -16.41 25.50 -4.08
N THR A 13 -16.93 26.14 -3.03
CA THR A 13 -16.55 25.84 -1.64
C THR A 13 -17.04 24.47 -1.20
N THR A 14 -18.25 24.06 -1.58
CA THR A 14 -18.76 22.72 -1.24
C THR A 14 -18.04 21.61 -2.01
N LEU A 15 -17.67 21.85 -3.27
CA LEU A 15 -16.91 20.90 -4.09
C LEU A 15 -15.45 20.74 -3.63
N THR A 16 -14.82 21.83 -3.18
CA THR A 16 -13.47 21.76 -2.60
C THR A 16 -13.47 21.06 -1.26
N LEU A 17 -14.49 21.29 -0.43
CA LEU A 17 -14.63 20.59 0.85
C LEU A 17 -14.87 19.08 0.65
N SER A 18 -15.69 18.66 -0.31
CA SER A 18 -15.92 17.23 -0.58
C SER A 18 -14.67 16.52 -1.10
N CYS A 19 -13.81 17.20 -1.86
CA CYS A 19 -12.55 16.66 -2.36
C CYS A 19 -11.54 16.38 -1.23
N LEU A 20 -11.52 17.21 -0.18
CA LEU A 20 -10.62 17.03 0.98
C LEU A 20 -10.95 15.79 1.82
N TYR A 21 -12.21 15.34 1.79
CA TYR A 21 -12.66 14.13 2.49
C TYR A 21 -12.78 12.91 1.58
N ALA A 22 -12.25 12.99 0.35
CA ALA A 22 -12.21 11.85 -0.56
C ALA A 22 -11.21 10.81 -0.03
N GLN A 23 -11.72 9.79 0.65
CA GLN A 23 -10.91 8.67 1.13
C GLN A 23 -10.91 7.53 0.10
N ALA A 24 -9.73 6.95 -0.15
CA ALA A 24 -9.64 5.74 -0.95
C ALA A 24 -10.41 4.60 -0.27
N ALA A 25 -11.07 3.76 -1.07
CA ALA A 25 -11.79 2.59 -0.56
C ALA A 25 -10.85 1.49 -0.03
N SER A 26 -9.56 1.54 -0.42
CA SER A 26 -8.54 0.59 -0.01
C SER A 26 -7.71 1.08 1.16
N GLN A 27 -7.11 0.15 1.88
CA GLN A 27 -6.06 0.45 2.84
C GLN A 27 -4.85 1.09 2.15
N ALA A 28 -4.08 1.88 2.90
CA ALA A 28 -2.81 2.40 2.42
C ALA A 28 -1.86 1.21 2.13
N PRO A 29 -1.14 1.21 0.99
CA PRO A 29 -0.19 0.16 0.70
C PRO A 29 0.99 0.23 1.68
N VAL A 30 1.58 -0.93 1.98
CA VAL A 30 2.87 -0.98 2.66
C VAL A 30 3.93 -0.43 1.68
N ALA A 31 4.87 0.36 2.20
CA ALA A 31 5.99 0.89 1.43
C ALA A 31 7.31 0.38 2.02
N ALA A 32 8.30 0.13 1.14
CA ALA A 32 9.65 -0.25 1.52
C ALA A 32 10.65 0.35 0.54
N GLU A 33 11.76 0.90 1.05
CA GLU A 33 12.77 1.56 0.21
C GLU A 33 13.67 0.58 -0.55
N ASN A 34 14.04 -0.54 0.10
CA ASN A 34 15.08 -1.45 -0.40
C ASN A 34 14.55 -2.74 -1.01
N GLY A 35 13.43 -3.25 -0.50
CA GLY A 35 12.85 -4.52 -0.94
C GLY A 35 11.63 -4.91 -0.13
N MET A 36 10.77 -5.72 -0.73
CA MET A 36 9.53 -6.20 -0.13
C MET A 36 9.30 -7.67 -0.50
N VAL A 37 8.80 -8.44 0.46
CA VAL A 37 8.27 -9.79 0.25
C VAL A 37 6.81 -9.79 0.65
N VAL A 38 5.96 -10.40 -0.17
CA VAL A 38 4.51 -10.51 0.09
C VAL A 38 4.11 -11.95 -0.13
N THR A 39 3.48 -12.55 0.89
CA THR A 39 2.91 -13.89 0.83
C THR A 39 1.60 -13.93 1.62
N ALA A 40 0.82 -14.99 1.45
CA ALA A 40 -0.40 -15.20 2.24
C ALA A 40 -0.12 -15.56 3.71
N GLN A 41 1.13 -15.87 4.09
CA GLN A 41 1.51 -16.37 5.41
C GLN A 41 2.62 -15.49 6.00
N HIS A 42 2.37 -14.85 7.15
CA HIS A 42 3.27 -13.84 7.71
C HIS A 42 4.68 -14.37 8.09
N LEU A 43 4.81 -15.61 8.57
CA LEU A 43 6.09 -16.27 8.83
C LEU A 43 6.89 -16.47 7.54
N ALA A 44 6.26 -16.91 6.45
CA ALA A 44 6.94 -17.06 5.17
C ALA A 44 7.41 -15.71 4.61
N THR A 45 6.59 -14.66 4.78
CA THR A 45 7.00 -13.28 4.48
C THR A 45 8.24 -12.88 5.29
N TYR A 46 8.29 -13.18 6.60
CA TYR A 46 9.45 -12.86 7.43
C TYR A 46 10.71 -13.62 7.02
N VAL A 47 10.61 -14.90 6.69
CA VAL A 47 11.74 -15.69 6.16
C VAL A 47 12.32 -15.03 4.90
N GLY A 48 11.48 -14.63 3.94
CA GLY A 48 11.94 -13.95 2.73
C GLY A 48 12.57 -12.59 3.01
N VAL A 49 12.00 -11.80 3.92
CA VAL A 49 12.57 -10.51 4.35
C VAL A 49 13.94 -10.70 4.99
N ASP A 50 14.12 -11.73 5.83
CA ASP A 50 15.40 -12.01 6.48
C ASP A 50 16.47 -12.44 5.48
N VAL A 51 16.11 -13.17 4.42
CA VAL A 51 17.03 -13.47 3.31
C VAL A 51 17.46 -12.20 2.57
N LEU A 52 16.54 -11.29 2.24
CA LEU A 52 16.88 -10.01 1.63
C LEU A 52 17.79 -9.17 2.53
N LYS A 53 17.49 -9.09 3.83
CA LYS A 53 18.33 -8.39 4.82
C LYS A 53 19.72 -9.01 4.96
N SER A 54 19.85 -10.31 4.72
CA SER A 54 21.12 -11.05 4.76
C SER A 54 21.94 -10.88 3.47
N GLY A 55 21.48 -10.07 2.52
CA GLY A 55 22.17 -9.81 1.25
C GLY A 55 21.81 -10.77 0.12
N GLY A 56 20.80 -11.64 0.32
CA GLY A 56 20.23 -12.47 -0.75
C GLY A 56 19.48 -11.62 -1.77
N ASN A 57 19.40 -12.10 -3.01
CA ASN A 57 18.63 -11.46 -4.07
C ASN A 57 17.15 -11.89 -4.03
N ALA A 58 16.35 -11.39 -4.97
CA ALA A 58 14.92 -11.70 -5.06
C ALA A 58 14.62 -13.20 -5.30
N VAL A 59 15.49 -13.91 -6.04
CA VAL A 59 15.36 -15.35 -6.29
C VAL A 59 15.67 -16.14 -5.02
N ASP A 60 16.73 -15.77 -4.29
CA ASP A 60 17.08 -16.41 -3.00
C ASP A 60 15.91 -16.30 -2.02
N ALA A 61 15.34 -15.10 -1.90
CA ALA A 61 14.18 -14.84 -1.05
C ALA A 61 12.95 -15.64 -1.49
N ALA A 62 12.68 -15.74 -2.81
CA ALA A 62 11.55 -16.51 -3.33
C ALA A 62 11.69 -18.02 -3.06
N VAL A 63 12.90 -18.58 -3.19
CA VAL A 63 13.16 -20.00 -2.87
C VAL A 63 12.96 -20.27 -1.38
N ALA A 64 13.48 -19.39 -0.50
CA ALA A 64 13.29 -19.51 0.94
C ALA A 64 11.81 -19.39 1.35
N VAL A 65 11.08 -18.45 0.74
CA VAL A 65 9.63 -18.30 0.88
C VAL A 65 8.91 -19.59 0.48
N GLY A 66 9.27 -20.20 -0.66
CA GLY A 66 8.67 -21.45 -1.14
C GLY A 66 8.83 -22.60 -0.14
N TYR A 67 10.04 -22.78 0.39
CA TYR A 67 10.28 -23.77 1.44
C TYR A 67 9.55 -23.46 2.74
N ALA A 68 9.48 -22.19 3.16
CA ALA A 68 8.75 -21.81 4.36
C ALA A 68 7.24 -22.10 4.21
N LEU A 69 6.64 -21.71 3.08
CA LEU A 69 5.22 -21.98 2.79
C LEU A 69 4.91 -23.47 2.80
N ALA A 70 5.80 -24.33 2.31
CA ALA A 70 5.61 -25.78 2.36
C ALA A 70 5.49 -26.36 3.79
N VAL A 71 5.84 -25.57 4.82
CA VAL A 71 5.76 -25.97 6.24
C VAL A 71 4.64 -25.24 6.98
N VAL A 72 4.49 -23.93 6.75
CA VAL A 72 3.66 -23.06 7.59
C VAL A 72 2.32 -22.66 6.96
N TYR A 73 2.04 -23.14 5.75
CA TYR A 73 0.80 -22.90 5.01
C TYR A 73 -0.08 -24.15 5.02
#